data_AF-A0A6N7ZU27-F1
#
_entry.id   AF-A0A6N7ZU27-F1
#
_cell.length_a   1.000
_cell.length_b   1.000
_cell.length_c   1.000
_cell.angle_alpha   90.00
_cell.angle_beta   90.00
_cell.angle_gamma   90.00
#
_symmetry.space_group_name_H-M   'P 1'
#
loop_
_entity.id
_entity.type
_entity.pdbx_description
1 polymer ?
#
loop_
_entity_poly.entity_id
_entity_poly.type
_entity_poly.pdbx_seq_one_letter_code
_entity_poly.pdbx_strand_id
1 'polypeptide(L)'
;MSLTVEDGSGLVDANAFASIAEVDAYHDAMGNAAWTGEDAAKEAAIRRATAFLSNSCSWAGLRTRNRSQALAWPRSGVWDGEGNAIASDEIPHELVNATAEIALRELEEPGAMNPDFIAADAISREKVEGMEVQYANRAASADAYRPVIMTVRDLIGPFLRKGAGNPLVGRAFRV
;
A
#
# COMPACT_ATOMS: atom_id res chain seq x y z
N MET A 1 17.12 10.91 6.11
CA MET A 1 18.10 10.11 5.32
C MET A 1 17.53 10.07 3.94
N SER A 2 18.29 10.33 2.89
CA SER A 2 17.73 10.37 1.54
C SER A 2 17.05 9.05 1.14
N LEU A 3 16.01 9.14 0.31
CA LEU A 3 15.40 7.97 -0.31
C LEU A 3 16.36 7.36 -1.34
N THR A 4 16.45 6.04 -1.37
CA THR A 4 17.04 5.29 -2.50
C THR A 4 15.87 4.83 -3.34
N VAL A 5 15.60 5.55 -4.42
CA VAL A 5 14.45 5.30 -5.30
C VAL A 5 14.81 4.17 -6.26
N GLU A 6 13.92 3.18 -6.37
CA GLU A 6 14.05 2.14 -7.39
C GLU A 6 13.88 2.72 -8.79
N ASP A 7 14.79 2.37 -9.69
CA ASP A 7 14.86 2.90 -11.07
C ASP A 7 14.46 1.86 -12.13
N GLY A 8 14.03 0.68 -11.71
CA GLY A 8 13.66 -0.44 -12.60
C GLY A 8 14.80 -1.41 -12.85
N SER A 9 16.01 -1.16 -12.34
CA SER A 9 17.13 -2.10 -12.45
C SER A 9 17.07 -3.27 -11.44
N GLY A 10 16.24 -3.14 -10.41
CA GLY A 10 16.11 -4.06 -9.27
C GLY A 10 17.24 -3.86 -8.26
N LEU A 11 17.32 -2.65 -7.72
CA LEU A 11 18.37 -2.23 -6.77
C LEU A 11 18.35 -3.08 -5.50
N VAL A 12 19.54 -3.31 -4.95
CA VAL A 12 19.75 -4.14 -3.75
C VAL A 12 19.43 -3.40 -2.45
N ASP A 13 19.35 -2.08 -2.50
CA ASP A 13 19.22 -1.17 -1.35
C ASP A 13 18.12 -0.12 -1.54
N ALA A 14 17.27 -0.26 -2.57
CA ALA A 14 16.11 0.60 -2.75
C ALA A 14 15.17 0.54 -1.54
N ASN A 15 14.68 1.71 -1.12
CA ASN A 15 13.75 1.88 0.00
C ASN A 15 12.53 2.75 -0.34
N ALA A 16 12.41 3.20 -1.59
CA ALA A 16 11.29 3.97 -2.08
C ALA A 16 10.93 3.58 -3.53
N PHE A 17 9.64 3.58 -3.87
CA PHE A 17 9.19 3.49 -5.27
C PHE A 17 9.10 4.86 -5.97
N ALA A 18 9.13 5.95 -5.20
CA ALA A 18 9.00 7.31 -5.71
C ALA A 18 9.92 8.25 -4.92
N SER A 19 10.43 9.26 -5.60
CA SER A 19 11.12 10.40 -4.99
C SER A 19 10.14 11.39 -4.36
N ILE A 20 10.64 12.31 -3.53
CA ILE A 20 9.83 13.41 -3.00
C ILE A 20 9.26 14.26 -4.14
N ALA A 21 10.07 14.55 -5.16
CA ALA A 21 9.67 15.38 -6.29
C ALA A 21 8.51 14.77 -7.10
N GLU A 22 8.51 13.45 -7.31
CA GLU A 22 7.42 12.75 -7.98
C GLU A 22 6.12 12.79 -7.15
N VAL A 23 6.23 12.60 -5.83
CA VAL A 23 5.06 12.61 -4.93
C VAL A 23 4.52 14.04 -4.75
N ASP A 24 5.39 15.04 -4.68
CA ASP A 24 5.01 16.46 -4.67
C ASP A 24 4.25 16.81 -5.96
N ALA A 25 4.81 16.46 -7.13
CA ALA A 25 4.16 16.72 -8.42
C ALA A 25 2.79 16.03 -8.54
N TYR A 26 2.68 14.80 -8.01
CA TYR A 26 1.40 14.08 -7.97
C TYR A 26 0.36 14.82 -7.12
N HIS A 27 0.71 15.19 -5.89
CA HIS A 27 -0.24 15.84 -4.99
C HIS A 27 -0.60 17.27 -5.41
N ASP A 28 0.34 17.99 -6.03
CA ASP A 28 0.06 19.28 -6.65
C ASP A 28 -0.96 19.14 -7.78
N ALA A 29 -0.81 18.12 -8.65
CA ALA A 29 -1.75 17.86 -9.74
C ALA A 29 -3.14 17.43 -9.25
N MET A 30 -3.21 16.71 -8.13
CA MET A 30 -4.47 16.27 -7.51
C MET A 30 -5.10 17.34 -6.60
N GLY A 31 -4.40 18.43 -6.29
CA GLY A 31 -4.87 19.47 -5.38
C GLY A 31 -4.92 19.03 -3.91
N ASN A 32 -4.09 18.05 -3.52
CA ASN A 32 -4.06 17.49 -2.16
C ASN A 32 -3.26 18.39 -1.22
N ALA A 33 -3.89 19.48 -0.76
CA ALA A 33 -3.27 20.46 0.13
C ALA A 33 -2.83 19.92 1.50
N ALA A 34 -3.20 18.67 1.85
CA ALA A 34 -2.74 18.00 3.07
C ALA A 34 -1.29 17.45 2.94
N TRP A 35 -0.79 17.24 1.73
CA TRP A 35 0.60 16.81 1.50
C TRP A 35 1.58 17.97 1.75
N THR A 36 1.97 18.15 3.00
CA THR A 36 2.77 19.28 3.46
C THR A 36 3.84 18.84 4.47
N GLY A 37 4.65 19.78 4.96
CA GLY A 37 5.68 19.52 5.97
C GLY A 37 7.07 19.26 5.39
N GLU A 38 8.01 19.01 6.30
CA GLU A 38 9.43 18.86 6.00
C GLU A 38 9.75 17.59 5.21
N ASP A 39 10.80 17.64 4.40
CA ASP A 39 11.28 16.50 3.60
C ASP A 39 11.47 15.25 4.45
N ALA A 40 12.02 15.37 5.66
CA ALA A 40 12.23 14.23 6.54
C ALA A 40 10.94 13.47 6.89
N ALA A 41 9.81 14.18 7.04
CA ALA A 41 8.51 13.58 7.30
C ALA A 41 7.95 12.91 6.04
N LYS A 42 8.06 13.58 4.89
CA LYS A 42 7.68 13.04 3.57
C LYS A 42 8.47 11.78 3.22
N GLU A 43 9.79 11.79 3.41
CA GLU A 43 10.67 10.63 3.23
C GLU A 43 10.20 9.45 4.08
N ALA A 44 9.85 9.70 5.35
CA ALA A 44 9.38 8.65 6.25
C ALA A 44 8.03 8.07 5.80
N ALA A 45 7.11 8.92 5.34
CA ALA A 45 5.81 8.51 4.82
C ALA A 45 5.94 7.67 3.53
N ILE A 46 6.78 8.10 2.58
CA ILE A 46 7.05 7.38 1.34
C ILE A 46 7.67 6.00 1.62
N ARG A 47 8.57 5.90 2.60
CA ARG A 47 9.11 4.59 3.02
C ARG A 47 8.04 3.66 3.56
N ARG A 48 7.14 4.15 4.41
CA ARG A 48 6.04 3.35 4.95
C ARG A 48 5.08 2.89 3.85
N ALA A 49 4.75 3.78 2.91
CA ALA A 49 3.96 3.45 1.73
C ALA A 49 4.63 2.37 0.86
N THR A 50 5.91 2.55 0.57
CA THR A 50 6.72 1.59 -0.20
C THR A 50 6.79 0.23 0.49
N ALA A 51 6.99 0.21 1.81
CA ALA A 51 7.03 -1.02 2.59
C ALA A 51 5.68 -1.74 2.57
N PHE A 52 4.56 -1.02 2.70
CA PHE A 52 3.22 -1.61 2.58
C PHE A 52 3.00 -2.25 1.21
N LEU A 53 3.26 -1.51 0.12
CA LEU A 53 3.12 -2.02 -1.24
C LEU A 53 4.05 -3.22 -1.50
N SER A 54 5.29 -3.19 -0.98
CA SER A 54 6.24 -4.29 -1.18
C SER A 54 5.89 -5.55 -0.41
N ASN A 55 5.38 -5.42 0.81
CA ASN A 55 5.27 -6.55 1.74
C ASN A 55 3.85 -7.10 1.87
N SER A 56 2.83 -6.26 1.66
CA SER A 56 1.44 -6.65 1.90
C SER A 56 0.68 -7.02 0.63
N CYS A 57 1.15 -6.60 -0.55
CA CYS A 57 0.44 -6.87 -1.81
C CYS A 57 0.89 -8.18 -2.47
N SER A 58 -0.10 -8.92 -3.00
CA SER A 58 0.13 -10.11 -3.83
C SER A 58 0.25 -9.72 -5.31
N TRP A 59 1.48 -9.45 -5.75
CA TRP A 59 1.78 -9.01 -7.12
C TRP A 59 1.71 -10.14 -8.15
N ALA A 60 1.25 -9.83 -9.36
CA ALA A 60 1.40 -10.68 -10.54
C ALA A 60 2.86 -10.74 -11.01
N GLY A 61 3.17 -11.63 -11.96
CA GLY A 61 4.52 -11.75 -12.52
C GLY A 61 5.60 -12.16 -11.52
N LEU A 62 6.87 -12.00 -11.90
CA LEU A 62 8.05 -12.39 -11.12
C LEU A 62 9.01 -11.22 -10.93
N ARG A 63 9.66 -11.15 -9.76
CA ARG A 63 10.75 -10.19 -9.50
C ARG A 63 11.90 -10.45 -10.49
N THR A 64 12.41 -9.42 -11.14
CA THR A 64 13.47 -9.57 -12.16
C THR A 64 14.83 -9.98 -11.58
N ARG A 65 15.10 -9.60 -10.33
CA ARG A 65 16.31 -9.98 -9.57
C ARG A 65 16.00 -10.89 -8.37
N ASN A 66 14.84 -11.54 -8.34
CA ASN A 66 14.45 -12.46 -7.27
C ASN A 66 14.61 -11.84 -5.87
N ARG A 67 15.45 -12.44 -5.01
CA ARG A 67 15.73 -11.98 -3.64
C ARG A 67 16.83 -10.92 -3.58
N SER A 68 17.52 -10.64 -4.69
CA SER A 68 18.60 -9.65 -4.73
C SER A 68 18.07 -8.23 -4.82
N GLN A 69 16.95 -7.97 -5.51
CA GLN A 69 16.29 -6.66 -5.41
C GLN A 69 15.61 -6.51 -4.04
N ALA A 70 15.68 -5.30 -3.48
CA ALA A 70 15.12 -4.97 -2.17
C ALA A 70 13.58 -4.98 -2.17
N LEU A 71 12.98 -4.37 -3.20
CA LEU A 71 11.55 -4.10 -3.25
C LEU A 71 10.76 -5.14 -4.09
N ALA A 72 9.43 -5.05 -4.04
CA ALA A 72 8.57 -5.98 -4.78
C ALA A 72 8.57 -5.78 -6.31
N TRP A 73 8.94 -4.59 -6.75
CA TRP A 73 9.15 -4.19 -8.14
C TRP A 73 10.63 -3.83 -8.34
N PRO A 74 11.15 -3.90 -9.57
CA PRO A 74 10.51 -4.21 -10.86
C PRO A 74 10.11 -5.69 -11.03
N ARG A 75 9.26 -5.98 -12.03
CA ARG A 75 8.71 -7.32 -12.28
C ARG A 75 8.56 -7.62 -13.78
N SER A 76 8.70 -8.89 -14.15
CA SER A 76 8.42 -9.39 -15.51
C SER A 76 7.11 -10.18 -15.56
N GLY A 77 6.48 -10.19 -16.75
CA GLY A 77 5.24 -10.92 -16.99
C GLY A 77 4.01 -10.29 -16.34
N VAL A 78 4.02 -8.97 -16.17
CA VAL A 78 2.88 -8.16 -15.70
C VAL A 78 2.28 -7.41 -16.89
N TRP A 79 0.97 -7.25 -16.88
CA TRP A 79 0.21 -6.56 -17.91
C TRP A 79 -0.71 -5.54 -17.24
N ASP A 80 -0.99 -4.43 -17.92
CA ASP A 80 -1.95 -3.44 -17.46
C ASP A 80 -3.41 -3.91 -17.65
N GLY A 81 -4.37 -3.03 -17.34
CA GLY A 81 -5.79 -3.30 -17.49
C GLY A 81 -6.28 -3.40 -18.94
N GLU A 82 -5.50 -2.87 -19.88
CA GLU A 82 -5.81 -2.84 -21.31
C GLU A 82 -5.16 -3.99 -22.08
N GLY A 83 -4.28 -4.75 -21.43
CA GLY A 83 -3.54 -5.85 -22.04
C GLY A 83 -2.25 -5.41 -22.73
N ASN A 84 -1.64 -4.30 -22.32
CA ASN A 84 -0.27 -3.94 -22.68
C ASN A 84 0.72 -4.50 -21.65
N ALA A 85 1.89 -4.94 -22.13
CA ALA A 85 2.92 -5.48 -21.26
C ALA A 85 3.64 -4.34 -20.53
N ILE A 86 3.81 -4.49 -19.22
CA ILE A 86 4.67 -3.64 -18.42
C ILE A 86 6.12 -4.09 -18.66
N ALA A 87 7.01 -3.16 -18.97
CA ALA A 87 8.42 -3.42 -19.19
C ALA A 87 9.05 -3.98 -17.91
N SER A 88 9.94 -4.96 -18.07
CA SER A 88 10.53 -5.63 -16.90
C SER A 88 11.54 -4.78 -16.15
N ASP A 89 11.96 -3.68 -16.74
CA ASP A 89 12.94 -2.72 -16.25
C ASP A 89 12.30 -1.36 -15.95
N GLU A 90 10.99 -1.31 -15.73
CA GLU A 90 10.29 -0.08 -15.33
C GLU A 90 9.59 -0.21 -13.98
N ILE A 91 9.38 0.94 -13.34
CA ILE A 91 8.48 1.12 -12.22
C ILE A 91 7.22 1.82 -12.77
N PRO A 92 6.05 1.14 -12.80
CA PRO A 92 4.85 1.71 -13.39
C PRO A 92 4.40 2.99 -12.69
N HIS A 93 3.92 3.96 -13.47
CA HIS A 93 3.42 5.22 -12.94
C HIS A 93 2.23 5.03 -11.97
N GLU A 94 1.40 4.01 -12.17
CA GLU A 94 0.30 3.67 -11.27
C GLU A 94 0.82 3.21 -9.90
N LEU A 95 2.00 2.57 -9.85
CA LEU A 95 2.66 2.21 -8.59
C LEU A 95 3.23 3.46 -7.89
N VAL A 96 3.79 4.40 -8.64
CA VAL A 96 4.24 5.71 -8.12
C VAL A 96 3.08 6.48 -7.54
N ASN A 97 1.97 6.60 -8.28
CA ASN A 97 0.74 7.27 -7.84
C ASN A 97 0.14 6.58 -6.60
N ALA A 98 0.11 5.24 -6.58
CA ALA A 98 -0.34 4.49 -5.41
C ALA A 98 0.56 4.71 -4.19
N THR A 99 1.87 4.88 -4.40
CA THR A 99 2.81 5.23 -3.34
C THR A 99 2.50 6.61 -2.79
N ALA A 100 2.17 7.59 -3.63
CA ALA A 100 1.78 8.93 -3.21
C ALA A 100 0.48 8.93 -2.37
N GLU A 101 -0.58 8.26 -2.85
CA GLU A 101 -1.85 8.13 -2.12
C GLU A 101 -1.68 7.51 -0.72
N ILE A 102 -0.88 6.44 -0.61
CA ILE A 102 -0.57 5.84 0.69
C ILE A 102 0.33 6.75 1.53
N ALA A 103 1.31 7.40 0.92
CA ALA A 103 2.23 8.30 1.61
C ALA A 103 1.47 9.44 2.28
N LEU A 104 0.45 10.00 1.62
CA LEU A 104 -0.41 11.01 2.26
C LEU A 104 -1.08 10.47 3.53
N ARG A 105 -1.67 9.27 3.47
CA ARG A 105 -2.31 8.65 4.64
C ARG A 105 -1.32 8.37 5.78
N GLU A 106 -0.11 7.92 5.41
CA GLU A 106 0.99 7.66 6.34
C GLU A 106 1.63 8.94 6.89
N LEU A 107 1.51 10.07 6.19
CA LEU A 107 1.95 11.38 6.67
C LEU A 107 0.99 11.92 7.73
N GLU A 108 -0.31 11.79 7.50
CA GLU A 108 -1.35 12.19 8.46
C GLU A 108 -1.37 11.31 9.71
N GLU A 109 -1.22 10.00 9.52
CA GLU A 109 -1.24 9.01 10.62
C GLU A 109 -0.18 7.93 10.36
N PRO A 110 1.03 8.08 10.92
CA PRO A 110 2.09 7.09 10.77
C PRO A 110 1.67 5.70 11.27
N GLY A 111 1.77 4.69 10.40
CA GLY A 111 1.41 3.31 10.69
C GLY A 111 -0.02 2.93 10.29
N ALA A 112 -0.80 3.85 9.71
CA ALA A 112 -2.19 3.60 9.34
C ALA A 112 -2.38 2.37 8.43
N MET A 113 -1.43 2.05 7.55
CA MET A 113 -1.54 0.89 6.66
C MET A 113 -1.13 -0.45 7.31
N ASN A 114 -0.41 -0.41 8.43
CA ASN A 114 0.01 -1.60 9.17
C ASN A 114 -0.23 -1.41 10.68
N PRO A 115 -1.49 -1.26 11.12
CA PRO A 115 -1.81 -1.12 12.53
C PRO A 115 -1.57 -2.45 13.25
N ASP A 116 -1.05 -2.36 14.47
CA ASP A 116 -1.00 -3.51 15.38
C ASP A 116 -2.43 -3.86 15.83
N PHE A 117 -2.77 -5.15 15.75
CA PHE A 117 -4.08 -5.65 16.17
C PHE A 117 -3.93 -6.51 17.43
N ILE A 118 -4.56 -6.06 18.52
CA ILE A 118 -4.66 -6.80 19.77
C ILE A 118 -6.10 -7.29 19.90
N ALA A 119 -6.31 -8.61 19.78
CA ALA A 119 -7.66 -9.20 19.81
C ALA A 119 -8.44 -8.93 21.11
N ALA A 120 -7.74 -8.65 22.22
CA ALA A 120 -8.36 -8.28 23.50
C ALA A 120 -9.04 -6.90 23.44
N ASP A 121 -8.52 -5.96 22.65
CA ASP A 121 -9.06 -4.60 22.51
C ASP A 121 -10.31 -4.58 21.60
N ALA A 122 -10.53 -5.63 20.81
CA ALA A 122 -11.70 -5.78 19.94
C ALA A 122 -12.99 -6.19 20.67
N ILE A 123 -12.91 -6.51 21.97
CA ILE A 123 -14.07 -6.82 22.81
C ILE A 123 -14.47 -5.55 23.57
N SER A 124 -15.28 -4.70 22.93
CA SER A 124 -15.97 -3.62 23.65
C SER A 124 -17.14 -4.22 24.44
N ARG A 125 -16.99 -4.31 25.78
CA ARG A 125 -18.11 -4.60 26.68
C ARG A 125 -18.66 -3.28 27.20
N GLU A 126 -19.68 -2.74 26.55
CA GLU A 126 -20.41 -1.57 27.06
C GLU A 126 -21.55 -2.05 27.97
N LYS A 127 -21.49 -1.68 29.25
CA LYS A 127 -22.53 -2.02 30.23
C LYS A 127 -23.43 -0.79 30.41
N VAL A 128 -24.48 -0.69 29.60
CA VAL A 128 -25.56 0.27 29.81
C VAL A 128 -26.55 -0.33 30.80
N GLU A 129 -27.02 0.45 31.78
CA GLU A 129 -27.86 0.00 32.88
C GLU A 129 -29.02 -0.91 32.41
N GLY A 130 -28.93 -2.21 32.72
CA GLY A 130 -30.02 -3.17 32.58
C GLY A 130 -30.08 -4.00 31.29
N MET A 131 -29.22 -3.77 30.30
CA MET A 131 -29.14 -4.64 29.11
C MET A 131 -27.69 -4.96 28.72
N GLU A 132 -27.37 -6.24 28.59
CA GLU A 132 -26.12 -6.72 28.00
C GLU A 132 -26.30 -6.86 26.50
N VAL A 133 -25.75 -5.91 25.72
CA VAL A 133 -25.73 -6.02 24.26
C VAL A 133 -24.36 -6.58 23.85
N GLN A 134 -24.33 -7.88 23.53
CA GLN A 134 -23.16 -8.50 22.89
C GLN A 134 -23.27 -8.27 21.38
N TYR A 135 -22.51 -7.32 20.84
CA TYR A 135 -22.33 -7.25 19.38
C TYR A 135 -21.43 -8.43 18.96
N ALA A 136 -22.00 -9.37 18.20
CA ALA A 136 -21.21 -10.35 17.47
C ALA A 136 -20.41 -9.59 16.40
N ASN A 137 -19.20 -9.15 16.74
CA ASN A 137 -18.30 -8.57 15.76
C ASN A 137 -17.92 -9.71 14.81
N ARG A 138 -18.43 -9.68 13.57
CA ARG A 138 -18.25 -10.70 12.54
C ARG A 138 -16.75 -10.83 12.26
N ALA A 139 -16.07 -11.72 13.00
CA ALA A 139 -14.64 -12.01 12.93
C ALA A 139 -13.84 -10.83 12.37
N ALA A 140 -13.70 -9.74 13.13
CA ALA A 140 -12.83 -8.64 12.75
C ALA A 140 -11.40 -9.21 12.68
N SER A 141 -10.99 -9.63 11.47
CA SER A 141 -9.62 -10.06 11.22
C SER A 141 -8.69 -8.87 11.37
N ALA A 142 -7.41 -9.08 11.69
CA ALA A 142 -6.42 -8.01 11.73
C ALA A 142 -6.45 -7.13 10.45
N ASP A 143 -6.72 -7.74 9.29
CA ASP A 143 -6.89 -7.05 8.01
C ASP A 143 -8.06 -6.04 7.97
N ALA A 144 -9.10 -6.21 8.78
CA ALA A 144 -10.28 -5.33 8.79
C ALA A 144 -9.99 -3.96 9.44
N TYR A 145 -8.88 -3.83 10.16
CA TYR A 145 -8.43 -2.57 10.77
C TYR A 145 -7.58 -1.72 9.82
N ARG A 146 -7.19 -2.25 8.65
CA ARG A 146 -6.46 -1.48 7.63
C ARG A 146 -7.43 -0.63 6.81
N PRO A 147 -7.12 0.66 6.56
CA PRO A 147 -7.88 1.46 5.61
C PRO A 147 -7.83 0.85 4.21
N VAL A 148 -8.98 0.73 3.55
CA VAL A 148 -9.06 0.40 2.13
C VAL A 148 -9.11 1.71 1.33
N ILE A 149 -8.00 2.06 0.69
CA ILE A 149 -7.92 3.22 -0.19
C ILE A 149 -8.36 2.79 -1.59
N MET A 150 -9.57 3.18 -1.99
CA MET A 150 -10.16 2.74 -3.26
C MET A 150 -9.35 3.19 -4.47
N THR A 151 -8.83 4.43 -4.46
CA THR A 151 -7.93 4.94 -5.52
C THR A 151 -6.72 4.04 -5.70
N VAL A 152 -6.06 3.63 -4.60
CA VAL A 152 -4.91 2.72 -4.63
C VAL A 152 -5.31 1.37 -5.22
N ARG A 153 -6.45 0.82 -4.78
CA ARG A 153 -6.97 -0.44 -5.32
C ARG A 153 -7.18 -0.36 -6.84
N ASP A 154 -7.73 0.74 -7.33
CA ASP A 154 -8.03 0.90 -8.75
C ASP A 154 -6.75 1.10 -9.57
N LEU A 155 -5.79 1.85 -9.04
CA LEU A 155 -4.47 2.07 -9.67
C LEU A 155 -3.69 0.77 -9.86
N ILE A 156 -3.51 -0.02 -8.79
CA ILE A 156 -2.65 -1.21 -8.86
C ILE A 156 -3.41 -2.50 -9.14
N GLY A 157 -4.74 -2.46 -9.15
CA GLY A 157 -5.62 -3.61 -9.33
C GLY A 157 -5.22 -4.53 -10.49
N PRO A 158 -4.94 -4.00 -11.69
CA PRO A 158 -4.47 -4.80 -12.83
C PRO A 158 -3.16 -5.57 -12.56
N PHE A 159 -2.29 -5.05 -11.69
CA PHE A 159 -1.00 -5.63 -11.39
C PHE A 159 -1.03 -6.71 -10.30
N LEU A 160 -2.18 -6.94 -9.69
CA LEU A 160 -2.35 -7.91 -8.61
C LEU A 160 -2.62 -9.32 -9.14
N ARG A 161 -2.15 -10.33 -8.41
CA ARG A 161 -2.41 -11.73 -8.73
C ARG A 161 -3.90 -12.04 -8.61
N LYS A 162 -4.51 -12.49 -9.70
CA LYS A 162 -5.91 -12.95 -9.72
C LYS A 162 -6.13 -14.10 -8.73
N GLY A 163 -7.16 -14.00 -7.90
CA GLY A 163 -7.56 -15.03 -6.94
C GLY A 163 -6.73 -15.13 -5.65
N ALA A 164 -5.73 -14.27 -5.46
CA ALA A 164 -5.03 -14.13 -4.18
C ALA A 164 -5.78 -13.16 -3.26
N GLY A 165 -5.73 -13.40 -1.94
CA GLY A 165 -6.15 -12.39 -0.97
C GLY A 165 -5.18 -11.21 -1.03
N ASN A 166 -5.70 -10.01 -1.22
CA ASN A 166 -4.92 -8.78 -1.17
C ASN A 166 -5.55 -7.86 -0.12
N PRO A 167 -4.78 -7.22 0.78
CA PRO A 167 -5.33 -6.30 1.78
C PRO A 167 -6.21 -5.18 1.17
N LEU A 168 -5.98 -4.83 -0.10
CA LEU A 168 -6.75 -3.80 -0.81
C LEU A 168 -8.02 -4.34 -1.48
N VAL A 169 -8.18 -5.66 -1.52
CA VAL A 169 -9.32 -6.34 -2.15
C VAL A 169 -9.91 -7.28 -1.11
N GLY A 170 -10.98 -6.84 -0.44
CA GLY A 170 -11.70 -7.65 0.53
C GLY A 170 -11.95 -9.07 0.00
N ARG A 171 -11.81 -10.07 0.89
CA ARG A 171 -11.87 -11.49 0.52
C ARG A 171 -13.26 -11.80 -0.05
N ALA A 172 -13.37 -11.99 -1.37
CA ALA A 172 -14.58 -12.50 -1.98
C ALA A 172 -14.71 -13.99 -1.62
N PHE A 173 -15.44 -14.29 -0.54
CA PHE A 173 -15.90 -15.65 -0.29
C PHE A 173 -16.93 -15.98 -1.38
N ARG A 174 -16.57 -16.87 -2.32
CA ARG A 174 -17.59 -17.57 -3.10
C ARG A 174 -18.30 -18.53 -2.14
N VAL A 175 -19.59 -18.29 -1.91
CA VAL A 175 -20.52 -19.27 -1.35
C VAL A 175 -21.01 -20.15 -2.49
#